data_AF-A0AAU6VTU0-F1
#
_entry.id   AF-A0AAU6VTU0-F1
#
_cell.length_a   1.000
_cell.length_b   1.000
_cell.length_c   1.000
_cell.angle_alpha   90.00
_cell.angle_beta   90.00
_cell.angle_gamma   90.00
#
_symmetry.space_group_name_H-M   'P 1'
#
loop_
_entity.id
_entity.type
_entity.pdbx_description
1 polymer ?
#
loop_
_entity_poly.entity_id
_entity_poly.type
_entity_poly.pdbx_seq_one_letter_code
_entity_poly.pdbx_strand_id
1 'polypeptide(L)' 'MASPLTPHSLGALIKARRKEAALTLDVAAMLCGVTKKTFIRVEKGEDVYISTVFKILDGLGIRLLAQPKPDVDSTGWY' A
#
# COMPACT_ATOMS: atom_id res chain seq x y z
N MET A 1 -12.32 12.93 -5.26
CA MET A 1 -11.51 12.48 -6.41
C MET A 1 -10.71 11.27 -5.96
N ALA A 2 -10.89 10.10 -6.57
CA ALA A 2 -10.11 8.91 -6.21
C ALA A 2 -8.65 9.15 -6.60
N SER A 3 -7.74 9.09 -5.62
CA SER A 3 -6.30 9.18 -5.90
C SER A 3 -5.88 8.00 -6.80
N PRO A 4 -5.00 8.23 -7.79
CA PRO A 4 -4.54 7.17 -8.67
C PRO A 4 -3.80 6.09 -7.88
N LEU A 5 -4.01 4.83 -8.26
CA LEU A 5 -3.28 3.70 -7.69
C LEU A 5 -1.81 3.78 -8.14
N THR A 6 -0.96 4.26 -7.23
CA THR A 6 0.48 4.40 -7.41
C THR A 6 1.23 3.77 -6.23
N PRO A 7 2.50 3.36 -6.38
CA PRO A 7 3.31 2.88 -5.25
C PRO A 7 3.32 3.87 -4.07
N HIS A 8 3.35 5.18 -4.35
CA HIS A 8 3.32 6.22 -3.32
C HIS A 8 1.97 6.28 -2.58
N SER A 9 0.84 6.17 -3.30
CA SER A 9 -0.48 6.13 -2.67
C SER A 9 -0.64 4.91 -1.74
N LEU A 10 -0.09 3.77 -2.14
CA LEU A 10 -0.13 2.54 -1.35
C LEU A 10 0.81 2.60 -0.14
N GLY A 11 2.02 3.13 -0.33
CA GLY A 11 2.98 3.40 0.73
C GLY A 11 2.44 4.37 1.79
N ALA A 12 1.71 5.41 1.36
CA ALA A 12 1.03 6.34 2.25
C ALA A 12 -0.06 5.66 3.09
N LEU A 13 -0.84 4.75 2.50
CA LEU A 13 -1.85 3.96 3.21
C LEU A 13 -1.22 3.05 4.27
N ILE A 14 -0.14 2.34 3.92
CA ILE A 14 0.63 1.49 4.85
C ILE A 14 1.17 2.33 6.01
N LYS A 15 1.72 3.51 5.72
CA LYS A 15 2.25 4.44 6.72
C LYS A 15 1.18 4.96 7.66
N ALA A 16 0.01 5.31 7.13
CA ALA A 16 -1.13 5.74 7.92
C ALA A 16 -1.54 4.63 8.90
N ARG A 17 -1.69 3.40 8.39
CA ARG A 17 -2.07 2.26 9.24
C ARG A 17 -1.06 1.92 10.33
N ARG A 18 0.24 1.98 10.01
CA ARG A 18 1.29 1.80 11.02
C ARG A 18 1.19 2.85 12.13
N LYS A 19 0.95 4.12 11.76
CA LYS A 19 0.81 5.23 12.73
C LYS A 19 -0.45 5.10 13.58
N GLU A 20 -1.57 4.71 12.98
CA GLU A 20 -2.82 4.42 13.71
C GLU A 20 -2.62 3.34 14.77
N ALA A 21 -1.81 2.32 14.46
CA ALA A 21 -1.44 1.26 15.40
C ALA A 21 -0.30 1.65 16.38
N ALA A 22 0.17 2.90 16.36
CA ALA A 22 1.29 3.40 17.16
C ALA A 22 2.58 2.56 17.07
N LEU A 23 2.80 1.89 15.94
CA LEU A 23 3.96 1.02 15.73
C LEU A 23 5.18 1.82 15.27
N THR A 24 6.34 1.53 15.88
CA THR A 24 7.62 1.98 15.32
C THR A 24 7.91 1.24 14.01
N LEU A 25 8.80 1.80 13.20
CA LEU A 25 9.23 1.14 11.96
C LEU A 25 9.88 -0.22 12.23
N ASP A 26 10.63 -0.35 13.34
CA ASP A 26 11.29 -1.61 13.70
C ASP A 26 10.29 -2.70 14.07
N VAL A 27 9.28 -2.36 14.88
CA VAL A 27 8.22 -3.30 15.29
C VAL A 27 7.37 -3.70 14.08
N ALA A 28 6.95 -2.74 13.26
CA ALA A 28 6.14 -3.02 12.08
C ALA A 28 6.89 -3.89 11.06
N ALA A 29 8.19 -3.62 10.83
CA ALA A 29 9.02 -4.43 9.95
C ALA A 29 9.18 -5.87 10.46
N MET A 30 9.40 -6.03 11.77
CA MET A 30 9.48 -7.34 12.43
C MET A 30 8.17 -8.12 12.29
N LEU A 31 7.02 -7.49 12.56
CA LEU A 31 5.70 -8.11 12.41
C LEU A 31 5.43 -8.59 10.98
N CYS A 32 5.90 -7.83 9.99
CA CYS A 32 5.72 -8.15 8.58
C CYS A 32 6.80 -9.09 8.01
N GLY A 33 7.78 -9.50 8.82
CA GLY A 33 8.89 -10.36 8.37
C GLY A 33 9.79 -9.72 7.31
N VAL A 34 10.01 -8.40 7.39
CA VAL A 34 10.86 -7.64 6.47
C VAL A 34 11.90 -6.80 7.23
N THR A 35 12.93 -6.30 6.53
CA THR A 35 13.87 -5.37 7.15
C THR A 35 13.25 -3.99 7.32
N LYS A 36 13.71 -3.22 8.32
CA LYS A 36 13.33 -1.80 8.51
C LYS A 36 13.54 -0.98 7.24
N LYS A 37 14.66 -1.19 6.55
CA LYS A 37 14.99 -0.50 5.29
C LYS A 37 13.95 -0.80 4.23
N THR A 38 13.57 -2.06 4.06
CA THR A 38 12.52 -2.48 3.12
C THR A 38 11.18 -1.83 3.45
N PHE A 39 10.80 -1.80 4.73
CA PHE A 39 9.56 -1.16 5.17
C PHE A 39 9.55 0.35 4.87
N ILE A 40 10.67 1.05 5.12
CA ILE A 40 10.81 2.49 4.79
C ILE A 40 10.65 2.74 3.29
N ARG A 41 11.25 1.89 2.44
CA ARG A 41 11.13 1.99 0.98
C ARG A 41 9.67 1.87 0.54
N VAL A 42 8.94 0.93 1.13
CA VAL A 42 7.51 0.72 0.87
C VAL A 42 6.71 1.96 1.27
N GLU A 43 6.93 2.52 2.47
CA GLU A 43 6.23 3.75 2.89
C GLU A 43 6.51 4.97 1.99
N LYS A 44 7.68 5.01 1.34
CA LYS A 44 8.05 6.06 0.38
C LYS A 44 7.49 5.81 -1.02
N GLY A 45 6.96 4.61 -1.30
CA GLY A 45 6.55 4.21 -2.65
C GLY A 45 7.72 4.01 -3.60
N GLU A 46 8.89 3.62 -3.09
CA GLU A 46 10.02 3.20 -3.93
C GLU A 46 9.71 1.86 -4.62
N ASP A 47 10.47 1.55 -5.67
CA ASP A 47 10.34 0.27 -6.35
C ASP A 47 10.74 -0.90 -5.42
N VAL A 48 9.79 -1.80 -5.20
CA VAL A 48 9.88 -2.97 -4.34
C VAL A 48 9.03 -4.09 -4.92
N TYR A 49 9.43 -5.33 -4.68
CA TYR A 49 8.65 -6.48 -5.13
C TYR A 49 7.23 -6.45 -4.57
N ILE A 50 6.24 -6.73 -5.41
CA ILE A 50 4.83 -6.79 -5.01
C ILE A 50 4.58 -7.83 -3.90
N SER A 51 5.36 -8.91 -3.87
CA SER A 51 5.33 -9.90 -2.79
C SER A 51 5.70 -9.32 -1.42
N THR A 52 6.61 -8.33 -1.39
CA THR A 52 6.97 -7.60 -0.16
C THR A 52 5.82 -6.74 0.31
N VAL A 53 5.13 -6.08 -0.62
CA VAL A 53 3.96 -5.27 -0.33
C VAL A 53 2.86 -6.15 0.26
N PHE A 54 2.56 -7.30 -0.33
CA PHE A 54 1.54 -8.22 0.19
C PHE A 54 1.88 -8.74 1.59
N LYS A 55 3.15 -9.08 1.87
CA LYS A 55 3.57 -9.44 3.24
C LYS A 55 3.30 -8.32 4.25
N ILE A 56 3.57 -7.07 3.88
CA ILE A 56 3.33 -5.91 4.75
C ILE A 56 1.84 -5.65 4.93
N LEU A 57 1.04 -5.75 3.87
CA LEU A 57 -0.41 -5.60 3.96
C LEU A 57 -1.00 -6.65 4.91
N ASP A 58 -0.64 -7.92 4.74
CA ASP A 58 -1.09 -9.01 5.60
C ASP A 58 -0.63 -8.83 7.06
N GLY A 59 0.65 -8.53 7.27
CA GLY A 59 1.23 -8.30 8.61
C GLY A 59 0.64 -7.09 9.37
N LEU A 60 0.08 -6.11 8.67
CA LEU A 60 -0.63 -4.97 9.26
C LEU A 60 -2.16 -5.15 9.31
N GLY A 61 -2.69 -6.28 8.87
CA GLY A 61 -4.13 -6.55 8.79
C GLY A 61 -4.86 -5.67 7.76
N ILE A 62 -4.18 -5.27 6.69
CA ILE A 62 -4.74 -4.46 5.61
C ILE A 62 -5.25 -5.38 4.51
N ARG A 63 -6.56 -5.28 4.22
CA ARG A 63 -7.18 -5.98 3.09
C ARG A 63 -7.05 -5.16 1.81
N LEU A 64 -6.63 -5.80 0.72
CA LEU A 64 -6.64 -5.22 -0.63
C LEU A 64 -7.86 -5.70 -1.42
N LEU A 65 -8.61 -4.76 -1.99
CA LEU A 65 -9.70 -5.04 -2.92
C LEU A 65 -9.42 -4.30 -4.23
N ALA A 66 -9.28 -5.03 -5.33
CA ALA A 66 -9.16 -4.47 -6.66
C ALA A 66 -10.54 -4.40 -7.31
N GLN A 67 -10.89 -3.24 -7.85
CA GLN A 67 -12.14 -3.01 -8.56
C GLN A 67 -11.82 -2.35 -9.91
N PRO A 68 -12.58 -2.64 -10.97
CA PRO A 68 -12.49 -1.89 -12.22
C PRO A 68 -12.68 -0.39 -11.93
N LYS A 69 -11.85 0.45 -12.56
CA LYS A 69 -12.16 1.87 -12.59
C LYS A 69 -13.46 1.99 -13.42
N PRO A 70 -14.46 2.77 -12.97
CA PRO A 70 -15.63 3.00 -13.81
C PRO A 70 -15.13 3.49 -15.16
N ASP A 71 -15.60 2.86 -16.24
CA ASP A 71 -15.40 3.41 -17.57
C ASP A 71 -15.93 4.84 -17.52
N VAL A 72 -15.07 5.79 -17.84
CA VAL A 72 -15.55 7.13 -18.18
C VAL A 72 -16.31 6.90 -19.47
N ASP A 73 -17.65 6.83 -19.35
CA ASP A 73 -18.56 6.34 -20.37
C ASP A 73 -18.07 6.67 -21.78
N SER A 74 -18.07 5.61 -22.59
CA SER A 74 -18.28 5.69 -24.03
C SER A 74 -19.47 6.62 -24.25
N THR A 75 -19.18 7.92 -24.42
CA THR A 75 -20.13 8.87 -24.95
C THR A 75 -20.47 8.31 -26.33
N GLY A 76 -21.63 7.66 -26.40
CA GLY A 76 -22.15 7.06 -27.60
C GLY A 76 -22.25 8.14 -28.67
N TRP A 77 -21.46 7.98 -29.72
CA TRP A 77 -21.75 8.55 -31.02
C TRP A 77 -22.15 7.38 -31.91
N TYR A 78 -23.39 6.93 -31.74
CA TYR A 78 -24.15 6.25 -32.79
C TYR A 78 -25.12 7.27 -33.37
#